data_AF-A0A7C4BW26-F1
#
_entry.id   AF-A0A7C4BW26-F1
#
_cell.length_a   1.000
_cell.length_b   1.000
_cell.length_c   1.000
_cell.angle_alpha   90.00
_cell.angle_beta   90.00
_cell.angle_gamma   90.00
#
_symmetry.space_group_name_H-M   'P 1'
#
loop_
_entity.id
_entity.type
_entity.pdbx_description
1 polymer ?
#
loop_
_entity_poly.entity_id
_entity_poly.type
_entity_poly.pdbx_seq_one_letter_code
_entity_poly.pdbx_strand_id
1 'polypeptide(L)'
;MNVKHLGLLLLAAGALVPAEKPVYPLYSPYFGERHQFTDADLRTLAANFDFVYGQALSGDEMALARRTNPKVQFIKYVGAWTVRAAEAERNLRFQILYYPCATLAQPVSASATQFRLAKPCAIKASTVAGLYSKSLTEYVTWIRVGDELMRVEAFDPSTRRVTVERGFDGSKASAHSQGARVFLPAYGVAPGKPNEWEAKTSISYHYDPYYKARWEHIWGILEQFVKDGGDGIWIDILMDRSLRESDIEGNELRGPRPGRSGTWDFATGDFYERDEFRRRNERGVREIQERFHRQFGRYPVIYANNMMASRFERGQGGHKFYLLSTPEKPRPLEGMCIEDFMGGYNAAEWTLWSRTREVSVPGKACYPCDAGYKNWAENIKLLMRASQAGMPAMPLIINAGMKTAIFEAIDRARRHEWELWAYASYLLGVEKKGGVCPTRLGVPMFYREGGRRFVALDPMYYWPIGEPIESVRPEDLLRYKIEGTEVFRRRFTGGQVFVNPTDKPARVDLAAPLRDPHSGASVRSLTLAPQSAKILLNR
;
A
#
# COMPACT_ATOMS: atom_id res chain seq x y z
N MET A 1 -66.06 -6.38 43.22
CA MET A 1 -66.36 -5.41 42.15
C MET A 1 -65.13 -4.54 41.99
N ASN A 2 -64.23 -4.86 41.06
CA ASN A 2 -64.23 -4.52 39.63
C ASN A 2 -63.60 -3.15 39.34
N VAL A 3 -62.44 -3.19 38.65
CA VAL A 3 -62.13 -2.42 37.42
C VAL A 3 -61.69 -0.96 37.68
N LYS A 4 -60.53 -0.43 37.22
CA LYS A 4 -59.65 -0.80 36.10
C LYS A 4 -58.26 -0.17 36.27
N HIS A 5 -57.23 -0.95 35.96
CA HIS A 5 -55.91 -0.48 35.55
C HIS A 5 -56.01 0.34 34.26
N LEU A 6 -55.34 1.49 34.22
CA LEU A 6 -54.85 2.07 32.98
C LEU A 6 -53.33 2.04 33.04
N GLY A 7 -52.76 0.90 32.62
CA GLY A 7 -51.35 0.79 32.32
C GLY A 7 -51.05 1.60 31.08
N LEU A 8 -50.23 2.64 31.23
CA LEU A 8 -49.61 3.33 30.12
C LEU A 8 -48.54 2.39 29.53
N LEU A 9 -48.96 1.52 28.61
CA LEU A 9 -48.07 0.79 27.73
C LEU A 9 -47.50 1.78 26.71
N LEU A 10 -46.44 2.50 27.12
CA LEU A 10 -45.52 3.11 26.16
C LEU A 10 -44.80 1.96 25.45
N LEU A 11 -45.30 1.60 24.26
CA LEU A 11 -44.53 0.94 23.23
C LEU A 11 -43.38 1.88 22.84
N ALA A 12 -42.31 1.88 23.63
CA ALA A 12 -41.05 2.45 23.23
C ALA A 12 -40.50 1.54 22.11
N ALA A 13 -40.77 1.91 20.86
CA ALA A 13 -39.89 1.55 19.76
C ALA A 13 -38.53 2.15 20.10
N GLY A 14 -37.68 1.41 20.82
CA GLY A 14 -36.39 1.88 21.29
C GLY A 14 -35.62 2.50 20.13
N ALA A 15 -35.37 3.80 20.18
CA ALA A 15 -34.51 4.43 19.20
C ALA A 15 -33.16 3.73 19.26
N LEU A 16 -32.64 3.29 18.11
CA LEU A 16 -31.28 2.80 18.02
C LEU A 16 -30.37 3.96 18.41
N VAL A 17 -29.66 3.83 19.53
CA VAL A 17 -28.68 4.83 19.96
C VAL A 17 -27.38 4.52 19.21
N PRO A 18 -26.91 5.39 18.30
CA PRO A 18 -25.62 5.21 17.66
C PRO A 18 -24.51 5.19 18.71
N ALA A 19 -23.42 4.47 18.42
CA ALA A 19 -22.24 4.56 19.28
C ALA A 19 -21.68 5.99 19.26
N GLU A 20 -21.04 6.42 20.37
CA GLU A 20 -20.39 7.73 20.45
C GLU A 20 -19.13 7.85 19.57
N LYS A 21 -18.59 6.71 19.14
CA LYS A 21 -17.43 6.57 18.26
C LYS A 21 -17.66 5.43 17.26
N PRO A 22 -16.91 5.39 16.15
CA PRO A 22 -16.91 4.25 15.25
C PRO A 22 -16.72 2.93 16.02
N VAL A 23 -17.55 1.92 15.72
CA VAL A 23 -17.56 0.64 16.43
C VAL A 23 -16.28 -0.16 16.18
N TYR A 24 -15.66 0.05 15.02
CA TYR A 24 -14.37 -0.50 14.65
C TYR A 24 -13.38 0.64 14.41
N PRO A 25 -12.09 0.47 14.81
CA PRO A 25 -11.07 1.50 14.61
C PRO A 25 -10.89 1.89 13.14
N LEU A 26 -10.81 3.18 12.87
CA LEU A 26 -10.65 3.73 11.52
C LEU A 26 -9.36 4.52 11.38
N TYR A 27 -8.83 4.60 10.17
CA TYR A 27 -7.78 5.56 9.79
C TYR A 27 -8.12 6.22 8.45
N SER A 28 -7.44 7.31 8.11
CA SER A 28 -7.73 8.00 6.86
C SER A 28 -6.50 8.41 6.04
N PRO A 29 -6.52 8.24 4.71
CA PRO A 29 -5.57 8.88 3.81
C PRO A 29 -5.86 10.36 3.60
N TYR A 30 -4.80 11.18 3.55
CA TYR A 30 -4.83 12.57 3.09
C TYR A 30 -3.92 12.74 1.87
N PHE A 31 -4.51 12.68 0.68
CA PHE A 31 -3.81 12.91 -0.60
C PHE A 31 -4.61 13.84 -1.52
N GLY A 32 -4.05 14.09 -2.71
CA GLY A 32 -4.68 14.91 -3.75
C GLY A 32 -4.55 16.41 -3.48
N GLU A 33 -5.67 17.12 -3.62
CA GLU A 33 -5.74 18.56 -3.42
C GLU A 33 -5.34 18.95 -1.99
N ARG A 34 -4.66 20.10 -1.82
CA ARG A 34 -4.45 20.66 -0.48
C ARG A 34 -5.81 21.06 0.10
N HIS A 35 -5.97 20.92 1.41
CA HIS A 35 -7.20 21.26 2.13
C HIS A 35 -6.83 22.24 3.22
N GLN A 36 -7.59 23.34 3.32
CA GLN A 36 -7.48 24.24 4.45
C GLN A 36 -8.44 23.73 5.52
N PHE A 37 -7.90 23.09 6.56
CA PHE A 37 -8.72 22.50 7.59
C PHE A 37 -9.43 23.57 8.42
N THR A 38 -10.73 23.40 8.61
CA THR A 38 -11.49 24.15 9.61
C THR A 38 -11.41 23.46 10.98
N ASP A 39 -11.73 24.18 12.05
CA ASP A 39 -11.88 23.60 13.38
C ASP A 39 -12.87 22.41 13.41
N ALA A 40 -13.95 22.49 12.63
CA ALA A 40 -14.94 21.43 12.52
C ALA A 40 -14.36 20.19 11.82
N ASP A 41 -13.54 20.39 10.79
CA ASP A 41 -12.85 19.29 10.12
C ASP A 41 -11.89 18.59 11.09
N LEU A 42 -11.07 19.35 11.82
CA LEU A 42 -10.08 18.80 12.75
C LEU A 42 -10.73 18.08 13.93
N ARG A 43 -11.85 18.60 14.45
CA ARG A 43 -12.66 17.91 15.46
C ARG A 43 -13.22 16.59 14.93
N THR A 44 -13.82 16.61 13.75
CA THR A 44 -14.40 15.41 13.12
C THR A 44 -13.32 14.37 12.82
N LEU A 45 -12.17 14.80 12.31
CA LEU A 45 -11.01 13.94 12.07
C LEU A 45 -10.54 13.28 13.37
N ALA A 46 -10.23 14.08 14.38
CA ALA A 46 -9.63 13.60 15.63
C ALA A 46 -10.58 12.73 16.47
N ALA A 47 -11.90 12.97 16.38
CA ALA A 47 -12.89 12.18 17.10
C ALA A 47 -13.08 10.77 16.52
N ASN A 48 -12.80 10.58 15.22
CA ASN A 48 -13.25 9.40 14.47
C ASN A 48 -12.14 8.52 13.91
N PHE A 49 -10.95 9.07 13.71
CA PHE A 49 -9.81 8.31 13.17
C PHE A 49 -8.71 8.17 14.21
N ASP A 50 -8.15 6.97 14.32
CA ASP A 50 -6.98 6.70 15.17
C ASP A 50 -5.74 7.43 14.62
N PHE A 51 -5.62 7.49 13.30
CA PHE A 51 -4.56 8.23 12.63
C PHE A 51 -4.95 8.70 11.23
N VAL A 52 -4.22 9.72 10.76
CA VAL A 52 -4.26 10.20 9.38
C VAL A 52 -2.87 10.10 8.79
N TYR A 53 -2.78 9.60 7.55
CA TYR A 53 -1.51 9.48 6.85
C TYR A 53 -1.53 10.12 5.47
N GLY A 54 -0.39 10.57 4.98
CA GLY A 54 -0.27 11.14 3.63
C GLY A 54 0.47 12.47 3.63
N GLN A 55 -0.19 13.50 3.11
CA GLN A 55 0.24 14.88 3.25
C GLN A 55 0.27 15.28 4.73
N ALA A 56 1.27 16.07 5.10
CA ALA A 56 1.40 16.54 6.47
C ALA A 56 0.44 17.70 6.72
N LEU A 57 -0.30 17.61 7.82
CA LEU A 57 -0.89 18.78 8.49
C LEU A 57 0.25 19.63 9.07
N SER A 58 0.02 20.93 9.22
CA SER A 58 0.91 21.83 9.95
C SER A 58 0.94 21.50 11.45
N GLY A 59 1.98 21.97 12.15
CA GLY A 59 2.11 21.81 13.60
C GLY A 59 0.89 22.33 14.38
N ASP A 60 0.35 23.49 13.96
CA ASP A 60 -0.82 24.11 14.59
C ASP A 60 -2.11 23.30 14.38
N GLU A 61 -2.33 22.80 13.15
CA GLU A 61 -3.48 21.93 12.85
C GLU A 61 -3.41 20.62 13.66
N MET A 62 -2.22 20.02 13.77
CA MET A 62 -2.00 18.82 14.59
C MET A 62 -2.27 19.10 16.08
N ALA A 63 -1.78 20.24 16.60
CA ALA A 63 -2.01 20.63 17.99
C ALA A 63 -3.50 20.89 18.27
N LEU A 64 -4.22 21.53 17.34
CA LEU A 64 -5.65 21.80 17.47
C LEU A 64 -6.48 20.52 17.43
N ALA A 65 -6.19 19.60 16.52
CA ALA A 65 -6.83 18.28 16.48
C ALA A 65 -6.63 17.49 17.79
N ARG A 66 -5.42 17.55 18.38
CA ARG A 66 -5.12 16.88 19.66
C ARG A 66 -5.88 17.43 20.87
N ARG A 67 -6.47 18.64 20.78
CA ARG A 67 -7.40 19.14 21.82
C ARG A 67 -8.68 18.32 21.89
N THR A 68 -9.09 17.71 20.78
CA THR A 68 -10.26 16.83 20.70
C THR A 68 -9.91 15.41 21.13
N ASN A 69 -8.78 14.90 20.64
CA ASN A 69 -8.30 13.58 20.97
C ASN A 69 -6.76 13.60 21.10
N PRO A 70 -6.20 13.57 22.31
CA PRO A 70 -4.75 13.63 22.50
C PRO A 70 -4.00 12.39 21.98
N LYS A 71 -4.73 11.33 21.60
CA LYS A 71 -4.17 10.07 21.08
C LYS A 71 -4.19 9.96 19.55
N VAL A 72 -4.82 10.91 18.83
CA VAL A 72 -4.79 10.89 17.36
C VAL A 72 -3.36 11.02 16.86
N GLN A 73 -3.01 10.21 15.86
CA GLN A 73 -1.66 10.21 15.29
C GLN A 73 -1.64 10.83 13.89
N PHE A 74 -0.55 11.54 13.59
CA PHE A 74 -0.28 12.11 12.27
C PHE A 74 0.95 11.46 11.67
N ILE A 75 0.77 10.89 10.48
CA ILE A 75 1.74 9.98 9.87
C ILE A 75 2.14 10.51 8.49
N LYS A 76 3.44 10.75 8.29
CA LYS A 76 3.94 11.23 7.01
C LYS A 76 4.10 10.08 6.03
N TYR A 77 3.49 10.16 4.86
CA TYR A 77 3.77 9.21 3.78
C TYR A 77 5.16 9.45 3.16
N VAL A 78 5.92 8.38 2.97
CA VAL A 78 7.29 8.41 2.44
C VAL A 78 7.43 7.41 1.29
N GLY A 79 7.46 7.93 0.07
CA GLY A 79 7.71 7.16 -1.16
C GLY A 79 9.20 7.12 -1.52
N ALA A 80 9.95 6.21 -0.90
CA ALA A 80 11.42 6.16 -0.98
C ALA A 80 11.95 4.80 -1.49
N TRP A 81 11.31 4.16 -2.46
CA TRP A 81 11.84 2.94 -3.10
C TRP A 81 12.71 3.24 -4.34
N THR A 82 12.54 4.44 -4.91
CA THR A 82 13.39 4.97 -6.00
C THR A 82 14.10 6.25 -5.59
N VAL A 83 15.21 6.53 -6.25
CA VAL A 83 15.99 7.76 -6.14
C VAL A 83 16.16 8.40 -7.52
N ARG A 84 16.08 9.73 -7.60
CA ARG A 84 16.27 10.45 -8.87
C ARG A 84 17.73 10.41 -9.30
N ALA A 85 17.98 10.42 -10.60
CA ALA A 85 19.32 10.39 -11.16
C ALA A 85 20.25 11.46 -10.59
N ALA A 86 19.74 12.69 -10.41
CA ALA A 86 20.50 13.81 -9.86
C ALA A 86 21.15 13.52 -8.49
N GLU A 87 20.54 12.68 -7.66
CA GLU A 87 21.08 12.24 -6.38
C GLU A 87 21.86 10.92 -6.53
N ALA A 88 21.28 9.95 -7.23
CA ALA A 88 21.84 8.62 -7.37
C ALA A 88 23.21 8.61 -8.05
N GLU A 89 23.32 9.35 -9.14
CA GLU A 89 24.54 9.45 -9.93
C GLU A 89 25.62 10.31 -9.26
N ARG A 90 25.28 11.14 -8.28
CA ARG A 90 26.29 11.91 -7.56
C ARG A 90 26.95 11.09 -6.46
N ASN A 91 26.16 10.28 -5.76
CA ASN A 91 26.58 9.75 -4.46
C ASN A 91 26.32 8.26 -4.27
N LEU A 92 25.49 7.62 -5.11
CA LEU A 92 24.85 6.34 -4.78
C LEU A 92 24.97 5.27 -5.86
N ARG A 93 25.87 5.41 -6.86
CA ARG A 93 25.99 4.40 -7.93
C ARG A 93 26.17 2.98 -7.41
N PHE A 94 26.96 2.77 -6.35
CA PHE A 94 27.13 1.45 -5.75
C PHE A 94 26.00 1.02 -4.78
N GLN A 95 25.09 1.93 -4.44
CA GLN A 95 24.02 1.74 -3.45
C GLN A 95 22.61 1.61 -4.06
N ILE A 96 22.53 1.49 -5.38
CA ILE A 96 21.31 1.19 -6.13
C ILE A 96 21.31 -0.27 -6.59
N LEU A 97 20.13 -0.78 -6.94
CA LEU A 97 19.99 -2.12 -7.50
C LEU A 97 20.57 -2.18 -8.91
N TYR A 98 21.13 -3.34 -9.25
CA TYR A 98 21.59 -3.67 -10.60
C TYR A 98 20.96 -4.98 -11.06
N TYR A 99 20.95 -5.21 -12.37
CA TYR A 99 20.60 -6.50 -12.97
C TYR A 99 21.72 -6.97 -13.90
N PRO A 100 21.98 -8.28 -13.99
CA PRO A 100 22.97 -8.82 -14.94
C PRO A 100 22.41 -8.76 -16.35
N CYS A 101 23.11 -8.09 -17.27
CA CYS A 101 22.69 -7.96 -18.67
C CYS A 101 23.47 -8.90 -19.60
N ALA A 102 24.72 -9.22 -19.28
CA ALA A 102 25.58 -10.09 -20.09
C ALA A 102 26.75 -10.67 -19.27
N THR A 103 27.64 -11.39 -19.96
CA THR A 103 28.98 -11.73 -19.47
C THR A 103 30.05 -11.32 -20.49
N LEU A 104 31.30 -11.15 -20.05
CA LEU A 104 32.43 -10.88 -20.94
C LEU A 104 32.73 -12.10 -21.83
N ALA A 105 32.86 -11.90 -23.15
CA ALA A 105 33.18 -12.98 -24.08
C ALA A 105 34.68 -13.36 -24.08
N GLN A 106 35.53 -12.48 -23.56
CA GLN A 106 36.97 -12.67 -23.44
C GLN A 106 37.49 -11.96 -22.17
N PRO A 107 38.72 -12.24 -21.72
CA PRO A 107 39.37 -11.43 -20.70
C PRO A 107 39.53 -9.98 -21.19
N VAL A 108 39.40 -9.02 -20.27
CA VAL A 108 39.51 -7.58 -20.54
C VAL A 108 40.62 -7.03 -19.64
N SER A 109 41.69 -6.47 -20.23
CA SER A 109 42.76 -5.82 -19.46
C SER A 109 42.29 -4.50 -18.85
N ALA A 110 43.00 -3.96 -17.86
CA ALA A 110 42.63 -2.68 -17.24
C ALA A 110 42.65 -1.48 -18.21
N SER A 111 43.41 -1.55 -19.31
CA SER A 111 43.52 -0.50 -20.33
C SER A 111 42.59 -0.68 -21.54
N ALA A 112 41.94 -1.85 -21.68
CA ALA A 112 41.07 -2.10 -22.83
C ALA A 112 39.79 -1.24 -22.76
N THR A 113 39.61 -0.34 -23.73
CA THR A 113 38.42 0.51 -23.85
C THR A 113 37.34 -0.10 -24.73
N GLN A 114 37.62 -1.24 -25.36
CA GLN A 114 36.66 -1.93 -26.22
C GLN A 114 36.74 -3.44 -26.04
N PHE A 115 35.58 -4.08 -25.91
CA PHE A 115 35.48 -5.53 -25.73
C PHE A 115 34.12 -6.07 -26.19
N ARG A 116 33.96 -7.39 -26.19
CA ARG A 116 32.77 -8.09 -26.69
C ARG A 116 32.02 -8.79 -25.55
N LEU A 117 30.71 -8.79 -25.64
CA LEU A 117 29.81 -9.49 -24.72
C LEU A 117 29.41 -10.87 -25.28
N ALA A 118 29.27 -11.85 -24.38
CA ALA A 118 29.07 -13.25 -24.74
C ALA A 118 27.67 -13.56 -25.31
N LYS A 119 26.67 -12.73 -24.99
CA LYS A 119 25.27 -12.89 -25.43
C LYS A 119 24.68 -11.52 -25.84
N PRO A 120 23.69 -11.49 -26.75
CA PRO A 120 22.93 -10.28 -27.03
C PRO A 120 22.30 -9.71 -25.75
N CYS A 121 22.30 -8.39 -25.62
CA CYS A 121 21.67 -7.66 -24.52
C CYS A 121 21.33 -6.24 -24.96
N ALA A 122 20.48 -5.56 -24.21
CA ALA A 122 20.19 -4.14 -24.42
C ALA A 122 21.16 -3.29 -23.60
N ILE A 123 21.89 -2.40 -24.27
CA ILE A 123 22.74 -1.37 -23.68
C ILE A 123 22.56 -0.11 -24.53
N LYS A 124 22.44 1.05 -23.88
CA LYS A 124 22.43 2.36 -24.54
C LYS A 124 23.74 3.08 -24.28
N ALA A 125 24.30 3.73 -25.30
CA ALA A 125 25.40 4.66 -25.09
C ALA A 125 24.93 5.87 -24.26
N SER A 126 25.87 6.48 -23.54
CA SER A 126 25.64 7.79 -22.93
C SER A 126 25.44 8.83 -24.02
N THR A 127 24.52 9.77 -23.80
CA THR A 127 24.28 10.89 -24.73
C THR A 127 24.96 12.18 -24.27
N VAL A 128 25.54 12.18 -23.07
CA VAL A 128 26.36 13.27 -22.54
C VAL A 128 27.76 12.75 -22.17
N ALA A 129 28.76 13.61 -22.31
CA ALA A 129 30.15 13.32 -21.93
C ALA A 129 30.42 13.46 -20.42
N GLY A 130 29.50 14.09 -19.68
CA GLY A 130 29.66 14.36 -18.25
C GLY A 130 29.34 13.16 -17.36
N LEU A 131 29.45 13.39 -16.04
CA LEU A 131 29.13 12.39 -15.03
C LEU A 131 27.63 12.23 -14.77
N TYR A 132 26.80 13.19 -15.16
CA TYR A 132 25.40 13.26 -14.71
C TYR A 132 24.42 13.42 -15.86
N SER A 133 23.32 12.68 -15.78
CA SER A 133 22.13 12.82 -16.59
C SER A 133 21.44 14.14 -16.31
N LYS A 134 20.89 14.76 -17.36
CA LYS A 134 20.12 16.01 -17.31
C LYS A 134 18.64 15.80 -17.59
N SER A 135 18.29 14.82 -18.42
CA SER A 135 16.92 14.54 -18.83
C SER A 135 16.77 13.08 -19.26
N LEU A 136 15.58 12.69 -19.75
CA LEU A 136 15.37 11.37 -20.33
C LEU A 136 16.12 11.17 -21.66
N THR A 137 16.53 12.24 -22.34
CA THR A 137 17.24 12.18 -23.63
C THR A 137 18.73 12.56 -23.52
N GLU A 138 19.08 13.33 -22.50
CA GLU A 138 20.46 13.69 -22.14
C GLU A 138 20.87 12.94 -20.86
N TYR A 139 21.51 11.79 -21.02
CA TYR A 139 21.74 10.84 -19.93
C TYR A 139 23.10 10.14 -20.01
N VAL A 140 23.52 9.62 -18.86
CA VAL A 140 24.72 8.78 -18.73
C VAL A 140 24.31 7.33 -18.54
N THR A 141 24.93 6.44 -19.30
CA THR A 141 24.83 4.99 -19.08
C THR A 141 26.17 4.47 -18.62
N TRP A 142 26.17 3.63 -17.59
CA TRP A 142 27.35 2.89 -17.16
C TRP A 142 27.02 1.42 -16.97
N ILE A 143 28.03 0.58 -17.16
CA ILE A 143 28.01 -0.82 -16.75
C ILE A 143 28.88 -1.01 -15.51
N ARG A 144 28.59 -2.06 -14.73
CA ARG A 144 29.44 -2.52 -13.62
C ARG A 144 30.00 -3.91 -13.92
N VAL A 145 31.29 -4.11 -13.65
CA VAL A 145 31.96 -5.42 -13.67
C VAL A 145 32.85 -5.50 -12.43
N GLY A 146 32.54 -6.43 -11.51
CA GLY A 146 33.15 -6.41 -10.18
C GLY A 146 32.86 -5.07 -9.49
N ASP A 147 33.90 -4.38 -9.02
CA ASP A 147 33.81 -3.05 -8.41
C ASP A 147 34.17 -1.89 -9.35
N GLU A 148 34.35 -2.19 -10.64
CA GLU A 148 34.58 -1.17 -11.65
C GLU A 148 33.27 -0.71 -12.29
N LEU A 149 33.09 0.60 -12.38
CA LEU A 149 32.09 1.25 -13.22
C LEU A 149 32.76 1.69 -14.53
N MET A 150 32.07 1.50 -15.65
CA MET A 150 32.56 1.91 -16.96
C MET A 150 31.46 2.70 -17.68
N ARG A 151 31.72 3.94 -18.09
CA ARG A 151 30.76 4.73 -18.87
C ARG A 151 30.68 4.15 -20.27
N VAL A 152 29.48 3.99 -20.79
CA VAL A 152 29.28 3.43 -22.14
C VAL A 152 29.34 4.57 -23.16
N GLU A 153 30.33 4.53 -24.04
CA GLU A 153 30.50 5.49 -25.14
C GLU A 153 29.77 5.04 -26.41
N ALA A 154 29.80 3.73 -26.68
CA ALA A 154 29.15 3.16 -27.84
C ALA A 154 28.82 1.68 -27.60
N PHE A 155 27.73 1.22 -28.21
CA PHE A 155 27.37 -0.20 -28.22
C PHE A 155 26.85 -0.60 -29.60
N ASP A 156 27.47 -1.61 -30.19
CA ASP A 156 27.00 -2.23 -31.43
C ASP A 156 26.33 -3.58 -31.09
N PRO A 157 25.00 -3.67 -31.20
CA PRO A 157 24.26 -4.89 -30.87
C PRO A 157 24.55 -6.05 -31.83
N SER A 158 24.96 -5.79 -33.08
CA SER A 158 25.22 -6.82 -34.09
C SER A 158 26.51 -7.58 -33.79
N THR A 159 27.56 -6.86 -33.41
CA THR A 159 28.84 -7.47 -33.02
C THR A 159 28.93 -7.76 -31.52
N ARG A 160 28.01 -7.19 -30.73
CA ARG A 160 28.00 -7.19 -29.25
C ARG A 160 29.22 -6.51 -28.65
N ARG A 161 29.73 -5.51 -29.37
CA ARG A 161 30.95 -4.77 -29.00
C ARG A 161 30.54 -3.53 -28.23
N VAL A 162 31.14 -3.34 -27.07
CA VAL A 162 30.95 -2.16 -26.23
C VAL A 162 32.25 -1.37 -26.20
N THR A 163 32.15 -0.05 -26.32
CA THR A 163 33.24 0.90 -26.12
C THR A 163 32.94 1.70 -24.88
N VAL A 164 33.93 1.83 -23.99
CA VAL A 164 33.75 2.41 -22.66
C VAL A 164 34.87 3.36 -22.25
N GLU A 165 34.54 4.29 -21.37
CA GLU A 165 35.49 4.94 -20.47
C GLU A 165 35.68 4.07 -19.22
N ARG A 166 36.94 3.74 -18.90
CA ARG A 166 37.31 2.87 -17.79
C ARG A 166 37.44 3.65 -16.48
N GLY A 167 37.24 2.99 -15.34
CA GLY A 167 37.35 3.64 -14.03
C GLY A 167 36.42 4.84 -13.85
N PHE A 168 35.22 4.75 -14.43
CA PHE A 168 34.23 5.83 -14.40
C PHE A 168 33.81 6.15 -12.96
N ASP A 169 33.50 7.43 -12.71
CA ASP A 169 33.05 7.94 -11.41
C ASP A 169 34.01 7.61 -10.25
N GLY A 170 35.33 7.66 -10.52
CA GLY A 170 36.37 7.40 -9.53
C GLY A 170 36.56 5.92 -9.17
N SER A 171 35.86 5.00 -9.84
CA SER A 171 36.11 3.57 -9.69
C SER A 171 37.48 3.17 -10.28
N LYS A 172 38.06 2.06 -9.84
CA LYS A 172 39.39 1.63 -10.28
C LYS A 172 39.32 0.72 -11.50
N ALA A 173 39.94 1.16 -12.60
CA ALA A 173 40.12 0.31 -13.78
C ALA A 173 40.89 -0.98 -13.44
N SER A 174 40.30 -2.13 -13.74
CA SER A 174 40.82 -3.45 -13.35
C SER A 174 40.79 -4.45 -14.50
N ALA A 175 41.60 -5.51 -14.40
CA ALA A 175 41.49 -6.63 -15.32
C ALA A 175 40.31 -7.53 -14.92
N HIS A 176 39.55 -8.01 -15.90
CA HIS A 176 38.38 -8.87 -15.69
C HIS A 176 38.50 -10.15 -16.51
N SER A 177 38.13 -11.28 -15.90
CA SER A 177 38.18 -12.58 -16.57
C SER A 177 37.05 -12.75 -17.59
N GLN A 178 37.27 -13.62 -18.58
CA GLN A 178 36.18 -14.13 -19.41
C GLN A 178 35.06 -14.70 -18.52
N GLY A 179 33.80 -14.50 -18.93
CA GLY A 179 32.63 -14.96 -18.19
C GLY A 179 32.25 -14.08 -16.99
N ALA A 180 33.04 -13.05 -16.64
CA ALA A 180 32.65 -12.09 -15.61
C ALA A 180 31.32 -11.42 -15.99
N ARG A 181 30.43 -11.25 -15.01
CA ARG A 181 29.11 -10.66 -15.23
C ARG A 181 29.20 -9.17 -15.46
N VAL A 182 28.41 -8.69 -16.42
CA VAL A 182 28.22 -7.28 -16.72
C VAL A 182 26.84 -6.87 -16.24
N PHE A 183 26.79 -5.81 -15.45
CA PHE A 183 25.58 -5.34 -14.80
C PHE A 183 25.18 -3.94 -15.28
N LEU A 184 23.88 -3.69 -15.36
CA LEU A 184 23.29 -2.37 -15.57
C LEU A 184 22.46 -1.96 -14.34
N PRO A 185 22.31 -0.66 -14.07
CA PRO A 185 21.40 -0.17 -13.03
C PRO A 185 19.97 -0.62 -13.28
N ALA A 186 19.23 -0.99 -12.23
CA ALA A 186 17.79 -1.20 -12.30
C ALA A 186 17.06 0.15 -12.20
N TYR A 187 16.25 0.45 -13.21
CA TYR A 187 15.59 1.74 -13.36
C TYR A 187 14.17 1.72 -12.78
N GLY A 188 13.77 2.82 -12.16
CA GLY A 188 12.35 3.13 -11.94
C GLY A 188 11.75 3.94 -13.10
N VAL A 189 12.60 4.73 -13.78
CA VAL A 189 12.30 5.39 -15.05
C VAL A 189 13.57 5.31 -15.89
N ALA A 190 13.51 4.57 -17.00
CA ALA A 190 14.65 4.31 -17.85
C ALA A 190 14.92 5.48 -18.83
N PRO A 191 16.17 5.64 -19.31
CA PRO A 191 16.50 6.61 -20.34
C PRO A 191 15.65 6.43 -21.61
N GLY A 192 15.12 7.54 -22.12
CA GLY A 192 14.26 7.61 -23.30
C GLY A 192 12.86 7.02 -23.12
N LYS A 193 12.47 6.65 -21.89
CA LYS A 193 11.21 5.97 -21.58
C LYS A 193 10.52 6.67 -20.40
N PRO A 194 9.67 7.67 -20.65
CA PRO A 194 8.85 8.20 -19.57
C PRO A 194 7.98 7.08 -19.01
N ASN A 195 7.77 7.07 -17.69
CA ASN A 195 6.81 6.16 -17.09
C ASN A 195 5.40 6.70 -17.37
N GLU A 196 4.50 5.87 -17.90
CA GLU A 196 3.14 6.27 -18.28
C GLU A 196 2.24 6.59 -17.06
N TRP A 197 2.61 6.15 -15.86
CA TRP A 197 1.72 6.13 -14.68
C TRP A 197 1.93 7.28 -13.71
N GLU A 198 3.11 7.88 -13.72
CA GLU A 198 3.48 9.02 -12.90
C GLU A 198 4.14 10.01 -13.86
N ALA A 199 3.84 11.30 -13.78
CA ALA A 199 4.50 12.34 -14.57
C ALA A 199 5.99 12.51 -14.17
N LYS A 200 6.73 11.41 -14.00
CA LYS A 200 8.16 11.36 -13.74
C LYS A 200 8.87 11.63 -15.06
N THR A 201 9.24 12.88 -15.24
CA THR A 201 9.98 13.39 -16.39
C THR A 201 11.49 13.20 -16.25
N SER A 202 11.95 12.51 -15.22
CA SER A 202 13.37 12.32 -14.89
C SER A 202 13.71 10.85 -14.66
N ILE A 203 14.93 10.46 -15.06
CA ILE A 203 15.51 9.14 -14.78
C ILE A 203 15.52 8.90 -13.26
N SER A 204 15.22 7.66 -12.88
CA SER A 204 15.33 7.21 -11.49
C SER A 204 15.78 5.77 -11.40
N TYR A 205 16.37 5.43 -10.26
CA TYR A 205 16.94 4.12 -9.95
C TYR A 205 16.30 3.56 -8.69
N HIS A 206 16.36 2.24 -8.49
CA HIS A 206 15.89 1.63 -7.26
C HIS A 206 16.98 1.60 -6.20
N TYR A 207 16.65 1.98 -4.97
CA TYR A 207 17.55 1.77 -3.84
C TYR A 207 17.77 0.27 -3.61
N ASP A 208 19.02 -0.12 -3.34
CA ASP A 208 19.32 -1.46 -2.84
C ASP A 208 19.11 -1.48 -1.31
N PRO A 209 18.24 -2.38 -0.78
CA PRO A 209 17.92 -2.42 0.65
C PRO A 209 19.09 -2.84 1.53
N TYR A 210 20.17 -3.40 0.97
CA TYR A 210 21.40 -3.73 1.68
C TYR A 210 22.10 -2.49 2.24
N TYR A 211 22.06 -1.37 1.50
CA TYR A 211 22.76 -0.15 1.85
C TYR A 211 21.88 0.81 2.65
N LYS A 212 22.55 1.73 3.35
CA LYS A 212 21.90 2.67 4.27
C LYS A 212 21.21 3.85 3.60
N ALA A 213 21.55 4.18 2.35
CA ALA A 213 21.09 5.41 1.70
C ALA A 213 19.57 5.61 1.74
N ARG A 214 18.79 4.55 1.45
CA ARG A 214 17.32 4.58 1.56
C ARG A 214 16.86 4.96 2.96
N TRP A 215 17.46 4.35 3.97
CA TRP A 215 17.06 4.46 5.37
C TRP A 215 17.48 5.81 5.97
N GLU A 216 18.64 6.35 5.57
CA GLU A 216 19.06 7.71 5.90
C GLU A 216 18.12 8.76 5.30
N HIS A 217 17.68 8.58 4.05
CA HIS A 217 16.69 9.46 3.44
C HIS A 217 15.35 9.43 4.18
N ILE A 218 14.83 8.23 4.48
CA ILE A 218 13.59 8.06 5.26
C ILE A 218 13.74 8.67 6.66
N TRP A 219 14.90 8.44 7.30
CA TRP A 219 15.21 9.00 8.61
C TRP A 219 15.13 10.53 8.61
N GLY A 220 15.75 11.21 7.65
CA GLY A 220 15.74 12.68 7.59
C GLY A 220 14.32 13.24 7.50
N ILE A 221 13.42 12.58 6.75
CA ILE A 221 12.01 12.97 6.65
C ILE A 221 11.28 12.74 7.98
N LEU A 222 11.45 11.56 8.60
CA LEU A 222 10.82 11.24 9.88
C LEU A 222 11.27 12.20 10.98
N GLU A 223 12.58 12.44 11.08
CA GLU A 223 13.17 13.30 12.10
C GLU A 223 12.59 14.72 12.04
N GLN A 224 12.56 15.31 10.83
CA GLN A 224 12.01 16.64 10.64
C GLN A 224 10.51 16.65 10.98
N PHE A 225 9.74 15.70 10.47
CA PHE A 225 8.31 15.68 10.68
C PHE A 225 7.92 15.53 12.16
N VAL A 226 8.66 14.74 12.93
CA VAL A 226 8.43 14.61 14.38
C VAL A 226 8.80 15.88 15.13
N LYS A 227 9.87 16.60 14.73
CA LYS A 227 10.19 17.92 15.29
C LYS A 227 9.07 18.94 15.02
N ASP A 228 8.37 18.80 13.90
CA ASP A 228 7.21 19.63 13.53
C ASP A 228 5.90 19.20 14.23
N GLY A 229 5.95 18.18 15.09
CA GLY A 229 4.80 17.70 15.88
C GLY A 229 4.11 16.45 15.35
N GLY A 230 4.63 15.81 14.30
CA GLY A 230 4.15 14.53 13.79
C GLY A 230 4.52 13.34 14.68
N ASP A 231 3.91 12.17 14.42
CA ASP A 231 4.08 10.97 15.27
C ASP A 231 4.92 9.87 14.63
N GLY A 232 4.97 9.83 13.30
CA GLY A 232 5.54 8.71 12.58
C GLY A 232 5.48 8.81 11.06
N ILE A 233 5.76 7.69 10.41
CA ILE A 233 5.82 7.57 8.95
C ILE A 233 5.04 6.36 8.43
N TRP A 234 4.58 6.49 7.19
CA TRP A 234 4.05 5.42 6.38
C TRP A 234 5.03 5.16 5.23
N ILE A 235 5.76 4.05 5.29
CA ILE A 235 6.75 3.69 4.28
C ILE A 235 6.04 3.02 3.11
N ASP A 236 6.07 3.68 1.96
CA ASP A 236 5.54 3.07 0.74
C ASP A 236 6.52 2.06 0.14
N ILE A 237 5.97 1.02 -0.50
CA ILE A 237 6.73 -0.06 -1.13
C ILE A 237 7.77 -0.67 -0.16
N LEU A 238 7.29 -1.15 0.99
CA LEU A 238 8.08 -1.95 1.93
C LEU A 238 7.78 -3.44 1.70
N MET A 239 8.36 -3.99 0.63
CA MET A 239 7.99 -5.30 0.11
C MET A 239 9.17 -6.29 0.18
N ASP A 240 9.02 -7.43 -0.50
CA ASP A 240 10.01 -8.50 -0.68
C ASP A 240 10.78 -8.37 -2.01
N ARG A 241 10.59 -7.26 -2.73
CA ARG A 241 11.35 -6.78 -3.89
C ARG A 241 11.07 -5.28 -4.07
N SER A 242 11.79 -4.59 -4.95
CA SER A 242 11.36 -3.24 -5.35
C SER A 242 10.23 -3.32 -6.38
N LEU A 243 9.32 -2.35 -6.35
CA LEU A 243 8.17 -2.30 -7.26
C LEU A 243 8.60 -1.84 -8.66
N ARG A 244 8.20 -2.59 -9.70
CA ARG A 244 8.38 -2.21 -11.12
C ARG A 244 9.82 -1.84 -11.51
N GLU A 245 10.79 -2.61 -10.99
CA GLU A 245 12.17 -2.51 -11.46
C GLU A 245 12.21 -2.78 -12.97
N SER A 246 12.84 -1.89 -13.75
CA SER A 246 12.93 -2.02 -15.20
C SER A 246 14.36 -2.11 -15.70
N ASP A 247 14.52 -2.74 -16.87
CA ASP A 247 15.75 -2.68 -17.65
C ASP A 247 15.93 -1.30 -18.31
N ILE A 248 17.03 -1.13 -19.05
CA ILE A 248 17.35 0.11 -19.78
C ILE A 248 16.38 0.44 -20.93
N GLU A 249 15.55 -0.53 -21.37
CA GLU A 249 14.49 -0.34 -22.35
C GLU A 249 13.13 -0.04 -21.72
N GLY A 250 13.05 -0.04 -20.38
CA GLY A 250 11.82 0.18 -19.63
C GLY A 250 10.96 -1.07 -19.46
N ASN A 251 11.47 -2.27 -19.78
CA ASN A 251 10.73 -3.51 -19.56
C ASN A 251 10.90 -3.97 -18.11
N GLU A 252 9.82 -4.49 -17.50
CA GLU A 252 9.88 -5.01 -16.13
C GLU A 252 10.88 -6.16 -16.00
N LEU A 253 11.79 -6.05 -15.03
CA LEU A 253 12.76 -7.08 -14.70
C LEU A 253 12.07 -8.30 -14.06
N ARG A 254 12.37 -9.46 -14.63
CA ARG A 254 11.92 -10.77 -14.12
C ARG A 254 13.11 -11.57 -13.63
N GLY A 255 12.96 -12.19 -12.47
CA GLY A 255 13.97 -13.10 -11.95
C GLY A 255 14.11 -14.35 -12.81
N PRO A 256 15.26 -15.05 -12.72
CA PRO A 256 15.53 -16.25 -13.53
C PRO A 256 14.62 -17.44 -13.18
N ARG A 257 13.95 -17.41 -12.03
CA ARG A 257 13.02 -18.44 -11.55
C ARG A 257 12.06 -17.86 -10.50
N PRO A 258 10.93 -18.54 -10.20
CA PRO A 258 10.03 -18.14 -9.12
C PRO A 258 10.79 -17.94 -7.80
N GLY A 259 10.43 -16.91 -7.04
CA GLY A 259 11.09 -16.59 -5.75
C GLY A 259 12.32 -15.68 -5.86
N ARG A 260 12.95 -15.59 -7.04
CA ARG A 260 14.09 -14.69 -7.29
C ARG A 260 13.64 -13.35 -7.87
N SER A 261 14.31 -12.28 -7.45
CA SER A 261 14.21 -10.96 -8.09
C SER A 261 14.95 -10.95 -9.43
N GLY A 262 14.64 -9.96 -10.28
CA GLY A 262 15.45 -9.66 -11.46
C GLY A 262 16.74 -8.91 -11.13
N THR A 263 16.91 -8.48 -9.88
CA THR A 263 18.05 -7.70 -9.40
C THR A 263 19.08 -8.56 -8.64
N TRP A 264 20.33 -8.15 -8.75
CA TRP A 264 21.51 -8.85 -8.23
C TRP A 264 21.87 -8.38 -6.82
N ASP A 265 22.22 -9.34 -5.98
CA ASP A 265 22.77 -9.12 -4.66
C ASP A 265 24.29 -9.33 -4.70
N PHE A 266 25.03 -8.22 -4.68
CA PHE A 266 26.49 -8.25 -4.69
C PHE A 266 27.09 -8.86 -3.41
N ALA A 267 26.37 -8.81 -2.28
CA ALA A 267 26.86 -9.35 -1.02
C ALA A 267 26.87 -10.89 -1.00
N THR A 268 25.94 -11.52 -1.71
CA THR A 268 25.86 -12.99 -1.82
C THR A 268 26.39 -13.54 -3.15
N GLY A 269 26.56 -12.69 -4.17
CA GLY A 269 26.99 -13.11 -5.49
C GLY A 269 25.91 -13.90 -6.26
N ASP A 270 24.64 -13.60 -6.01
CA ASP A 270 23.49 -14.22 -6.67
C ASP A 270 22.32 -13.22 -6.83
N PHE A 271 21.22 -13.61 -7.47
CA PHE A 271 19.98 -12.82 -7.49
C PHE A 271 19.34 -12.78 -6.11
N TYR A 272 18.73 -11.65 -5.76
CA TYR A 272 17.97 -11.52 -4.52
C TYR A 272 16.88 -12.60 -4.39
N GLU A 273 16.88 -13.28 -3.25
CA GLU A 273 15.71 -14.04 -2.78
C GLU A 273 14.72 -13.10 -2.10
N ARG A 274 13.42 -13.32 -2.34
CA ARG A 274 12.34 -12.48 -1.75
C ARG A 274 12.45 -12.32 -0.23
N ASP A 275 12.62 -13.44 0.47
CA ASP A 275 12.71 -13.44 1.94
C ASP A 275 13.97 -12.71 2.44
N GLU A 276 15.08 -12.74 1.69
CA GLU A 276 16.32 -12.03 2.01
C GLU A 276 16.18 -10.53 1.75
N PHE A 277 15.54 -10.15 0.63
CA PHE A 277 15.22 -8.75 0.34
C PHE A 277 14.36 -8.14 1.46
N ARG A 278 13.33 -8.87 1.90
CA ARG A 278 12.52 -8.48 3.07
C ARG A 278 13.37 -8.38 4.35
N ARG A 279 14.28 -9.31 4.64
CA ARG A 279 15.18 -9.20 5.81
C ARG A 279 16.03 -7.93 5.79
N ARG A 280 16.51 -7.52 4.61
CA ARG A 280 17.28 -6.27 4.47
C ARG A 280 16.43 -5.04 4.74
N ASN A 281 15.19 -5.05 4.25
CA ASN A 281 14.21 -4.03 4.62
C ASN A 281 13.93 -3.99 6.13
N GLU A 282 13.78 -5.16 6.77
CA GLU A 282 13.64 -5.25 8.23
C GLU A 282 14.83 -4.64 8.99
N ARG A 283 16.06 -4.92 8.55
CA ARG A 283 17.27 -4.32 9.15
C ARG A 283 17.28 -2.80 9.05
N GLY A 284 16.88 -2.25 7.91
CA GLY A 284 16.75 -0.81 7.72
C GLY A 284 15.65 -0.17 8.58
N VAL A 285 14.51 -0.84 8.73
CA VAL A 285 13.46 -0.43 9.67
C VAL A 285 13.98 -0.45 11.11
N ARG A 286 14.70 -1.50 11.52
CA ARG A 286 15.32 -1.57 12.85
C ARG A 286 16.26 -0.40 13.08
N GLU A 287 17.09 -0.05 12.11
CA GLU A 287 18.00 1.10 12.20
C GLU A 287 17.23 2.41 12.48
N ILE A 288 16.12 2.65 11.78
CA ILE A 288 15.24 3.80 12.03
C ILE A 288 14.66 3.74 13.45
N GLN A 289 14.11 2.60 13.86
CA GLN A 289 13.48 2.42 15.17
C GLN A 289 14.46 2.67 16.32
N GLU A 290 15.67 2.10 16.24
CA GLU A 290 16.70 2.24 17.27
C GLU A 290 17.28 3.66 17.29
N ARG A 291 17.53 4.26 16.13
CA ARG A 291 18.00 5.66 16.05
C ARG A 291 16.97 6.61 16.63
N PHE A 292 15.69 6.42 16.30
CA PHE A 292 14.60 7.20 16.85
C PHE A 292 14.51 7.05 18.38
N HIS A 293 14.61 5.83 18.90
CA HIS A 293 14.59 5.58 20.33
C HIS A 293 15.75 6.26 21.07
N ARG A 294 16.96 6.20 20.52
CA ARG A 294 18.12 6.90 21.09
C ARG A 294 17.93 8.41 21.14
N GLN A 295 17.29 9.00 20.12
CA GLN A 295 17.14 10.44 20.00
C GLN A 295 15.94 11.01 20.77
N PHE A 296 14.80 10.30 20.76
CA PHE A 296 13.54 10.82 21.28
C PHE A 296 13.04 10.07 22.53
N GLY A 297 13.77 9.07 23.03
CA GLY A 297 13.42 8.32 24.25
C GLY A 297 12.18 7.44 24.13
N ARG A 298 11.64 7.27 22.92
CA ARG A 298 10.46 6.45 22.60
C ARG A 298 10.64 5.84 21.21
N TYR A 299 9.89 4.80 20.87
CA TYR A 299 9.90 4.27 19.50
C TYR A 299 9.01 5.10 18.55
N PRO A 300 9.32 5.12 17.23
CA PRO A 300 8.50 5.79 16.24
C PRO A 300 7.27 4.95 15.91
N VAL A 301 6.24 5.60 15.40
CA VAL A 301 5.11 4.93 14.75
C VAL A 301 5.47 4.71 13.27
N ILE A 302 5.49 3.45 12.82
CA ILE A 302 5.81 3.07 11.45
C ILE A 302 4.72 2.16 10.90
N TYR A 303 4.05 2.66 9.86
CA TYR A 303 3.16 1.89 9.00
C TYR A 303 3.86 1.58 7.68
N ALA A 304 3.36 0.57 6.96
CA ALA A 304 3.90 0.17 5.67
C ALA A 304 2.80 -0.15 4.66
N ASN A 305 3.09 -0.01 3.37
CA ASN A 305 2.17 -0.39 2.30
C ASN A 305 2.41 -1.82 1.75
N ASN A 306 1.44 -2.33 0.97
CA ASN A 306 1.55 -3.49 0.07
C ASN A 306 1.59 -4.89 0.70
N MET A 307 0.83 -5.13 1.76
CA MET A 307 0.59 -6.50 2.25
C MET A 307 -0.26 -7.28 1.26
N MET A 308 0.25 -8.42 0.78
CA MET A 308 -0.40 -9.23 -0.25
C MET A 308 -0.57 -10.69 0.16
N ALA A 309 -1.70 -11.31 -0.18
CA ALA A 309 -1.98 -12.71 0.15
C ALA A 309 -0.93 -13.67 -0.43
N SER A 310 -0.50 -13.42 -1.67
CA SER A 310 0.50 -14.22 -2.38
C SER A 310 1.95 -14.06 -1.87
N ARG A 311 2.17 -13.15 -0.92
CA ARG A 311 3.49 -12.80 -0.35
C ARG A 311 3.51 -12.88 1.18
N PHE A 312 2.40 -13.32 1.78
CA PHE A 312 2.20 -13.24 3.22
C PHE A 312 3.10 -14.22 3.99
N GLU A 313 3.29 -15.43 3.45
CA GLU A 313 3.99 -16.52 4.11
C GLU A 313 5.51 -16.55 3.87
N ARG A 314 6.24 -17.23 4.77
CA ARG A 314 7.67 -17.51 4.59
C ARG A 314 7.90 -18.27 3.28
N GLY A 315 8.98 -17.94 2.58
CA GLY A 315 9.30 -18.50 1.26
C GLY A 315 8.52 -17.86 0.11
N GLN A 316 7.50 -17.04 0.40
CA GLN A 316 6.73 -16.30 -0.61
C GLN A 316 7.06 -14.80 -0.63
N GLY A 317 7.88 -14.32 0.31
CA GLY A 317 8.14 -12.91 0.58
C GLY A 317 7.97 -12.54 2.05
N GLY A 318 7.17 -13.30 2.81
CA GLY A 318 7.07 -13.19 4.27
C GLY A 318 6.57 -11.85 4.80
N HIS A 319 5.62 -11.18 4.12
CA HIS A 319 5.15 -9.84 4.51
C HIS A 319 4.65 -9.77 5.96
N LYS A 320 4.05 -10.85 6.49
CA LYS A 320 3.58 -10.89 7.88
C LYS A 320 4.68 -10.63 8.90
N PHE A 321 5.94 -10.90 8.57
CA PHE A 321 7.05 -10.70 9.49
C PHE A 321 7.38 -9.22 9.73
N TYR A 322 6.92 -8.29 8.89
CA TYR A 322 6.95 -6.87 9.24
C TYR A 322 6.07 -6.57 10.46
N LEU A 323 4.98 -7.30 10.62
CA LEU A 323 4.02 -7.18 11.73
C LEU A 323 4.37 -8.06 12.94
N LEU A 324 5.50 -8.78 12.90
CA LEU A 324 5.95 -9.65 13.98
C LEU A 324 7.34 -9.23 14.47
N SER A 325 7.67 -9.67 15.69
CA SER A 325 9.05 -9.59 16.17
C SER A 325 9.89 -10.62 15.44
N THR A 326 11.05 -10.20 14.95
CA THR A 326 12.02 -11.08 14.28
C THR A 326 13.43 -10.79 14.80
N PRO A 327 14.40 -11.70 14.60
CA PRO A 327 15.80 -11.41 14.93
C PRO A 327 16.36 -10.18 14.20
N GLU A 328 15.89 -9.92 12.98
CA GLU A 328 16.33 -8.78 12.16
C GLU A 328 15.66 -7.47 12.60
N LYS A 329 14.41 -7.54 13.06
CA LYS A 329 13.61 -6.41 13.51
C LYS A 329 12.77 -6.81 14.74
N PRO A 330 13.35 -6.70 15.96
CA PRO A 330 12.69 -7.14 17.19
C PRO A 330 11.39 -6.41 17.51
N ARG A 331 11.24 -5.15 17.05
CA ARG A 331 10.02 -4.37 17.21
C ARG A 331 9.12 -4.51 15.96
N PRO A 332 7.89 -5.04 16.08
CA PRO A 332 6.89 -5.02 15.00
C PRO A 332 6.59 -3.62 14.48
N LEU A 333 6.12 -3.52 13.23
CA LEU A 333 5.47 -2.30 12.73
C LEU A 333 4.09 -2.12 13.39
N GLU A 334 3.62 -0.87 13.45
CA GLU A 334 2.28 -0.54 13.93
C GLU A 334 1.17 -0.94 12.95
N GLY A 335 1.52 -1.20 11.69
CA GLY A 335 0.63 -1.88 10.75
C GLY A 335 1.12 -1.95 9.31
N MET A 336 0.43 -2.76 8.51
CA MET A 336 0.73 -2.92 7.08
C MET A 336 -0.56 -2.95 6.25
N CYS A 337 -0.57 -2.20 5.16
CA CYS A 337 -1.76 -1.93 4.36
C CYS A 337 -2.13 -3.08 3.43
N ILE A 338 -3.40 -3.43 3.38
CA ILE A 338 -3.99 -4.17 2.26
C ILE A 338 -4.59 -3.12 1.35
N GLU A 339 -3.80 -2.66 0.38
CA GLU A 339 -4.24 -1.65 -0.59
C GLU A 339 -5.29 -2.25 -1.54
N ASP A 340 -6.21 -1.42 -2.03
CA ASP A 340 -7.28 -1.85 -2.94
C ASP A 340 -8.16 -2.95 -2.35
N PHE A 341 -8.37 -2.92 -1.02
CA PHE A 341 -9.02 -4.01 -0.29
C PHE A 341 -10.36 -4.41 -0.92
N MET A 342 -11.13 -3.44 -1.39
CA MET A 342 -12.45 -3.65 -2.00
C MET A 342 -12.54 -3.24 -3.47
N GLY A 343 -11.42 -2.83 -4.06
CA GLY A 343 -11.32 -2.32 -5.42
C GLY A 343 -10.57 -0.99 -5.48
N GLY A 344 -10.53 -0.38 -6.65
CA GLY A 344 -9.82 0.87 -6.87
C GLY A 344 -9.95 1.37 -8.30
N TYR A 345 -9.19 2.41 -8.60
CA TYR A 345 -9.06 3.03 -9.90
C TYR A 345 -7.75 2.65 -10.57
N ASN A 346 -7.79 2.35 -11.86
CA ASN A 346 -6.60 2.11 -12.68
C ASN A 346 -6.01 3.45 -13.21
N ALA A 347 -4.89 3.42 -13.94
CA ALA A 347 -4.31 4.67 -14.49
C ALA A 347 -5.13 5.30 -15.60
N ALA A 348 -5.87 4.53 -16.39
CA ALA A 348 -6.69 5.09 -17.44
C ALA A 348 -7.81 5.93 -16.81
N GLU A 349 -8.45 5.42 -15.77
CA GLU A 349 -9.45 6.16 -14.98
C GLU A 349 -8.84 7.40 -14.31
N TRP A 350 -7.65 7.28 -13.71
CA TRP A 350 -6.95 8.43 -13.15
C TRP A 350 -6.62 9.49 -14.21
N THR A 351 -6.10 9.07 -15.36
CA THR A 351 -5.75 9.97 -16.47
C THR A 351 -6.99 10.68 -16.99
N LEU A 352 -8.10 9.96 -17.16
CA LEU A 352 -9.38 10.53 -17.57
C LEU A 352 -9.85 11.57 -16.54
N TRP A 353 -9.97 11.19 -15.27
CA TRP A 353 -10.42 12.09 -14.21
C TRP A 353 -9.52 13.32 -14.08
N SER A 354 -8.20 13.16 -14.20
CA SER A 354 -7.27 14.28 -14.10
C SER A 354 -7.47 15.34 -15.20
N ARG A 355 -8.02 14.93 -16.35
CA ARG A 355 -8.27 15.82 -17.51
C ARG A 355 -9.70 16.36 -17.52
N THR A 356 -10.69 15.51 -17.27
CA THR A 356 -12.10 15.84 -17.47
C THR A 356 -12.86 16.09 -16.18
N ARG A 357 -12.31 15.67 -15.03
CA ARG A 357 -13.02 15.55 -13.74
C ARG A 357 -14.25 14.66 -13.79
N GLU A 358 -14.38 13.83 -14.83
CA GLU A 358 -15.44 12.83 -14.93
C GLU A 358 -15.27 11.78 -13.85
N VAL A 359 -16.30 11.59 -13.04
CA VAL A 359 -16.28 10.70 -11.89
C VAL A 359 -16.82 9.33 -12.29
N SER A 360 -15.96 8.32 -12.26
CA SER A 360 -16.40 6.93 -12.22
C SER A 360 -16.57 6.47 -10.77
N VAL A 361 -17.55 5.59 -10.55
CA VAL A 361 -17.52 4.73 -9.35
C VAL A 361 -16.25 3.87 -9.47
N PRO A 362 -15.49 3.62 -8.37
CA PRO A 362 -14.30 2.79 -8.41
C PRO A 362 -14.65 1.54 -9.18
N GLY A 363 -13.80 1.19 -10.14
CA GLY A 363 -14.05 0.07 -11.01
C GLY A 363 -14.40 -1.15 -10.18
N LYS A 364 -15.71 -1.47 -10.12
CA LYS A 364 -16.20 -2.85 -9.98
C LYS A 364 -15.55 -3.74 -11.06
N ALA A 365 -15.00 -3.12 -12.11
CA ALA A 365 -14.30 -3.64 -13.27
C ALA A 365 -12.78 -3.86 -13.13
N CYS A 366 -12.13 -3.66 -11.97
CA CYS A 366 -10.80 -4.28 -11.72
C CYS A 366 -10.89 -5.82 -11.54
N TYR A 367 -12.07 -6.36 -11.79
CA TYR A 367 -12.56 -7.65 -11.39
C TYR A 367 -13.50 -8.17 -12.50
N PRO A 368 -13.00 -8.75 -13.60
CA PRO A 368 -13.84 -9.62 -14.42
C PRO A 368 -14.47 -10.68 -13.48
N CYS A 369 -15.75 -11.00 -13.65
CA CYS A 369 -16.62 -11.70 -12.69
C CYS A 369 -15.96 -12.82 -11.86
N ASP A 370 -15.14 -13.69 -12.46
CA ASP A 370 -14.40 -14.74 -11.74
C ASP A 370 -13.17 -14.23 -10.98
N ALA A 371 -12.43 -13.27 -11.55
CA ALA A 371 -11.31 -12.62 -10.87
C ALA A 371 -11.80 -11.72 -9.72
N GLY A 372 -13.00 -11.17 -9.84
CA GLY A 372 -13.65 -10.33 -8.83
C GLY A 372 -13.93 -11.02 -7.53
N TYR A 373 -14.69 -12.09 -7.63
CA TYR A 373 -14.97 -12.94 -6.48
C TYR A 373 -13.66 -13.49 -5.88
N LYS A 374 -12.73 -13.98 -6.71
CA LYS A 374 -11.46 -14.55 -6.24
C LYS A 374 -10.61 -13.53 -5.47
N ASN A 375 -10.45 -12.31 -6.00
CA ASN A 375 -9.64 -11.29 -5.35
C ASN A 375 -10.32 -10.76 -4.08
N TRP A 376 -11.64 -10.56 -4.09
CA TRP A 376 -12.40 -10.26 -2.88
C TRP A 376 -12.17 -11.34 -1.81
N ALA A 377 -12.33 -12.61 -2.17
CA ALA A 377 -12.15 -13.72 -1.24
C ALA A 377 -10.72 -13.80 -0.70
N GLU A 378 -9.70 -13.59 -1.53
CA GLU A 378 -8.30 -13.56 -1.09
C GLU A 378 -8.01 -12.39 -0.15
N ASN A 379 -8.58 -11.20 -0.40
CA ASN A 379 -8.46 -10.06 0.50
C ASN A 379 -9.14 -10.33 1.85
N ILE A 380 -10.34 -10.91 1.85
CA ILE A 380 -11.02 -11.31 3.09
C ILE A 380 -10.21 -12.36 3.85
N LYS A 381 -9.68 -13.38 3.16
CA LYS A 381 -8.83 -14.40 3.78
C LYS A 381 -7.55 -13.82 4.35
N LEU A 382 -6.92 -12.88 3.67
CA LEU A 382 -5.74 -12.18 4.19
C LEU A 382 -6.07 -11.38 5.46
N LEU A 383 -7.20 -10.66 5.46
CA LEU A 383 -7.69 -9.96 6.66
C LEU A 383 -7.98 -10.95 7.80
N MET A 384 -8.66 -12.06 7.53
CA MET A 384 -8.93 -13.11 8.52
C MET A 384 -7.63 -13.65 9.12
N ARG A 385 -6.65 -14.01 8.28
CA ARG A 385 -5.34 -14.50 8.73
C ARG A 385 -4.67 -13.53 9.68
N ALA A 386 -4.58 -12.25 9.29
CA ALA A 386 -3.94 -11.23 10.09
C ALA A 386 -4.73 -10.95 11.38
N SER A 387 -6.03 -10.75 11.28
CA SER A 387 -6.88 -10.38 12.41
C SER A 387 -6.98 -11.49 13.46
N GLN A 388 -7.12 -12.76 13.04
CA GLN A 388 -7.17 -13.90 13.96
C GLN A 388 -5.82 -14.17 14.64
N ALA A 389 -4.71 -13.79 13.99
CA ALA A 389 -3.38 -13.84 14.58
C ALA A 389 -3.03 -12.59 15.42
N GLY A 390 -3.97 -11.66 15.60
CA GLY A 390 -3.73 -10.41 16.36
C GLY A 390 -2.79 -9.43 15.66
N MET A 391 -2.56 -9.57 14.35
CA MET A 391 -1.66 -8.71 13.60
C MET A 391 -2.37 -7.43 13.12
N PRO A 392 -1.68 -6.26 13.17
CA PRO A 392 -2.27 -5.00 12.77
C PRO A 392 -2.32 -4.80 11.25
N ALA A 393 -3.29 -5.46 10.60
CA ALA A 393 -3.62 -5.20 9.20
C ALA A 393 -4.36 -3.87 9.03
N MET A 394 -4.05 -3.16 7.95
CA MET A 394 -4.64 -1.86 7.61
C MET A 394 -5.32 -1.95 6.24
N PRO A 395 -6.47 -2.65 6.08
CA PRO A 395 -7.19 -2.64 4.81
C PRO A 395 -7.67 -1.24 4.46
N LEU A 396 -7.37 -0.75 3.25
CA LEU A 396 -7.90 0.50 2.72
C LEU A 396 -8.98 0.22 1.70
N ILE A 397 -10.17 0.80 1.85
CA ILE A 397 -11.34 0.47 1.01
C ILE A 397 -11.15 0.77 -0.49
N ILE A 398 -10.15 1.57 -0.85
CA ILE A 398 -9.75 1.95 -2.22
C ILE A 398 -8.22 2.03 -2.33
N ASN A 399 -7.68 2.57 -3.43
CA ASN A 399 -6.24 2.80 -3.58
C ASN A 399 -5.68 3.73 -2.51
N ALA A 400 -4.41 3.53 -2.15
CA ALA A 400 -3.64 4.53 -1.44
C ALA A 400 -3.17 5.62 -2.42
N GLY A 401 -2.83 6.80 -1.90
CA GLY A 401 -2.26 7.88 -2.70
C GLY A 401 -3.29 8.73 -3.46
N MET A 402 -2.87 9.34 -4.57
CA MET A 402 -3.61 10.45 -5.20
C MET A 402 -4.98 10.07 -5.77
N LYS A 403 -5.20 8.79 -6.08
CA LYS A 403 -6.45 8.30 -6.67
C LYS A 403 -7.65 8.38 -5.73
N THR A 404 -7.43 8.58 -4.42
CA THR A 404 -8.51 8.84 -3.47
C THR A 404 -9.35 10.06 -3.89
N ALA A 405 -8.76 11.03 -4.59
CA ALA A 405 -9.46 12.22 -5.04
C ALA A 405 -10.62 11.94 -6.01
N ILE A 406 -10.60 10.82 -6.75
CA ILE A 406 -11.73 10.40 -7.58
C ILE A 406 -12.89 9.97 -6.67
N PHE A 407 -12.59 9.18 -5.64
CA PHE A 407 -13.59 8.69 -4.68
C PHE A 407 -14.28 9.82 -3.91
N GLU A 408 -13.52 10.85 -3.54
CA GLU A 408 -14.04 12.05 -2.88
C GLU A 408 -15.06 12.81 -3.73
N ALA A 409 -15.02 12.64 -5.06
CA ALA A 409 -15.90 13.32 -6.01
C ALA A 409 -17.19 12.54 -6.32
N ILE A 410 -17.34 11.32 -5.80
CA ILE A 410 -18.58 10.54 -5.93
C ILE A 410 -19.68 11.19 -5.09
N ASP A 411 -20.91 11.18 -5.60
CA ASP A 411 -22.08 11.61 -4.84
C ASP A 411 -22.28 10.76 -3.57
N ARG A 412 -22.95 11.35 -2.57
CA ARG A 412 -23.09 10.75 -1.25
C ARG A 412 -23.81 9.39 -1.28
N ALA A 413 -24.80 9.20 -2.14
CA ALA A 413 -25.58 7.97 -2.20
C ALA A 413 -24.73 6.80 -2.74
N ARG A 414 -24.05 7.01 -3.87
CA ARG A 414 -23.14 5.99 -4.42
C ARG A 414 -21.95 5.71 -3.52
N ARG A 415 -21.44 6.74 -2.85
CA ARG A 415 -20.37 6.57 -1.87
C ARG A 415 -20.84 5.74 -0.67
N HIS A 416 -22.03 5.99 -0.14
CA HIS A 416 -22.62 5.18 0.93
C HIS A 416 -22.72 3.70 0.52
N GLU A 417 -23.24 3.41 -0.68
CA GLU A 417 -23.32 2.04 -1.19
C GLU A 417 -21.95 1.34 -1.24
N TRP A 418 -20.92 2.04 -1.73
CA TRP A 418 -19.55 1.50 -1.80
C TRP A 418 -18.93 1.29 -0.43
N GLU A 419 -19.00 2.29 0.44
CA GLU A 419 -18.43 2.19 1.78
C GLU A 419 -19.17 1.11 2.60
N LEU A 420 -20.49 0.94 2.42
CA LEU A 420 -21.27 -0.12 3.06
C LEU A 420 -20.85 -1.50 2.56
N TRP A 421 -20.69 -1.66 1.25
CA TRP A 421 -20.12 -2.87 0.65
C TRP A 421 -18.76 -3.21 1.26
N ALA A 422 -17.88 -2.22 1.34
CA ALA A 422 -16.51 -2.40 1.81
C ALA A 422 -16.44 -2.69 3.31
N TYR A 423 -17.21 -1.96 4.12
CA TYR A 423 -17.26 -2.13 5.56
C TYR A 423 -17.89 -3.48 5.95
N ALA A 424 -18.99 -3.86 5.31
CA ALA A 424 -19.60 -5.16 5.52
C ALA A 424 -18.65 -6.32 5.14
N SER A 425 -17.90 -6.16 4.05
CA SER A 425 -16.87 -7.11 3.65
C SER A 425 -15.72 -7.18 4.66
N TYR A 426 -15.26 -6.04 5.20
CA TYR A 426 -14.31 -5.99 6.32
C TYR A 426 -14.84 -6.74 7.56
N LEU A 427 -16.12 -6.56 7.89
CA LEU A 427 -16.76 -7.25 9.01
C LEU A 427 -16.76 -8.79 8.85
N LEU A 428 -16.79 -9.32 7.63
CA LEU A 428 -16.64 -10.77 7.43
C LEU A 428 -15.27 -11.32 7.89
N GLY A 429 -14.21 -10.50 7.84
CA GLY A 429 -12.84 -10.93 8.13
C GLY A 429 -12.24 -10.44 9.45
N VAL A 430 -12.80 -9.39 10.06
CA VAL A 430 -12.26 -8.79 11.28
C VAL A 430 -12.51 -9.64 12.53
N GLU A 431 -11.59 -9.60 13.48
CA GLU A 431 -11.78 -10.10 14.84
C GLU A 431 -11.79 -8.94 15.81
N LYS A 432 -12.70 -9.00 16.79
CA LYS A 432 -12.76 -8.07 17.92
C LYS A 432 -13.17 -8.85 19.15
N LYS A 433 -12.39 -8.78 20.21
CA LYS A 433 -12.65 -9.52 21.45
C LYS A 433 -12.32 -8.68 22.67
N GLY A 434 -13.26 -8.56 23.60
CA GLY A 434 -13.07 -7.75 24.81
C GLY A 434 -12.76 -6.29 24.48
N GLY A 435 -13.37 -5.75 23.42
CA GLY A 435 -13.16 -4.39 22.92
C GLY A 435 -11.90 -4.18 22.10
N VAL A 436 -10.99 -5.16 22.02
CA VAL A 436 -9.72 -5.04 21.29
C VAL A 436 -9.89 -5.51 19.85
N CYS A 437 -9.54 -4.64 18.91
CA CYS A 437 -9.49 -4.93 17.47
C CYS A 437 -8.05 -4.71 16.97
N PRO A 438 -7.35 -5.73 16.45
CA PRO A 438 -5.98 -5.58 16.00
C PRO A 438 -5.89 -4.76 14.71
N THR A 439 -6.94 -4.79 13.87
CA THR A 439 -6.96 -4.14 12.56
C THR A 439 -7.66 -2.78 12.61
N ARG A 440 -7.38 -1.91 11.64
CA ARG A 440 -8.10 -0.64 11.42
C ARG A 440 -8.53 -0.56 9.97
N LEU A 441 -9.74 -0.09 9.71
CA LEU A 441 -10.23 0.11 8.35
C LEU A 441 -9.88 1.52 7.85
N GLY A 442 -9.26 1.59 6.68
CA GLY A 442 -8.91 2.83 6.02
C GLY A 442 -10.09 3.36 5.21
N VAL A 443 -10.51 4.60 5.48
CA VAL A 443 -11.63 5.26 4.80
C VAL A 443 -11.20 6.70 4.46
N PRO A 444 -11.24 7.13 3.18
CA PRO A 444 -10.96 8.51 2.81
C PRO A 444 -11.91 9.48 3.53
N MET A 445 -11.40 10.43 4.31
CA MET A 445 -12.23 11.28 5.17
C MET A 445 -12.95 12.42 4.43
N PHE A 446 -12.50 12.75 3.21
CA PHE A 446 -12.97 13.94 2.52
C PHE A 446 -14.21 13.68 1.69
N TYR A 447 -15.25 14.47 1.89
CA TYR A 447 -16.45 14.55 1.05
C TYR A 447 -16.46 15.86 0.28
N ARG A 448 -17.27 15.92 -0.79
CA ARG A 448 -17.50 17.15 -1.54
C ARG A 448 -18.97 17.51 -1.59
N GLU A 449 -19.27 18.79 -1.38
CA GLU A 449 -20.61 19.36 -1.53
C GLU A 449 -20.48 20.79 -2.05
N GLY A 450 -21.23 21.13 -3.12
CA GLY A 450 -21.11 22.44 -3.76
C GLY A 450 -19.69 22.80 -4.22
N GLY A 451 -18.88 21.79 -4.60
CA GLY A 451 -17.47 21.94 -4.97
C GLY A 451 -16.49 22.11 -3.79
N ARG A 452 -16.99 22.26 -2.57
CA ARG A 452 -16.16 22.40 -1.35
C ARG A 452 -15.84 21.04 -0.77
N ARG A 453 -14.58 20.85 -0.37
CA ARG A 453 -14.10 19.68 0.36
C ARG A 453 -14.29 19.88 1.86
N PHE A 454 -14.67 18.83 2.60
CA PHE A 454 -14.79 18.84 4.06
C PHE A 454 -14.61 17.44 4.62
N VAL A 455 -14.30 17.32 5.91
CA VAL A 455 -14.13 16.03 6.59
C VAL A 455 -15.48 15.52 7.10
N ALA A 456 -15.83 14.29 6.76
CA ALA A 456 -17.01 13.62 7.30
C ALA A 456 -16.80 12.10 7.40
N LEU A 457 -17.78 11.42 7.97
CA LEU A 457 -17.83 9.97 8.08
C LEU A 457 -19.27 9.49 7.92
N ASP A 458 -19.47 8.37 7.23
CA ASP A 458 -20.80 7.78 7.06
C ASP A 458 -21.39 7.30 8.41
N PRO A 459 -22.69 7.50 8.68
CA PRO A 459 -23.32 7.04 9.92
C PRO A 459 -23.19 5.54 10.20
N MET A 460 -22.98 4.70 9.17
CA MET A 460 -22.91 3.25 9.36
C MET A 460 -21.76 2.78 10.24
N TYR A 461 -20.69 3.56 10.34
CA TYR A 461 -19.54 3.22 11.19
C TYR A 461 -19.89 3.26 12.68
N TYR A 462 -20.98 3.92 13.06
CA TYR A 462 -21.48 4.03 14.44
C TYR A 462 -22.61 3.03 14.75
N TRP A 463 -23.07 2.24 13.79
CA TRP A 463 -24.12 1.26 14.03
C TRP A 463 -23.61 0.19 15.01
N PRO A 464 -24.31 -0.06 16.14
CA PRO A 464 -23.84 -0.90 17.24
C PRO A 464 -23.89 -2.41 16.92
N ILE A 465 -23.21 -2.83 15.86
CA ILE A 465 -23.15 -4.23 15.40
C ILE A 465 -22.45 -5.14 16.41
N GLY A 466 -21.52 -4.60 17.21
CA GLY A 466 -20.85 -5.31 18.30
C GLY A 466 -19.69 -6.20 17.87
N GLU A 467 -19.41 -7.25 18.67
CA GLU A 467 -18.33 -8.21 18.43
C GLU A 467 -18.80 -9.41 17.60
N PRO A 468 -17.94 -10.01 16.76
CA PRO A 468 -18.31 -11.22 16.04
C PRO A 468 -18.57 -12.37 17.02
N ILE A 469 -19.69 -13.07 16.86
CA ILE A 469 -20.00 -14.30 17.62
C ILE A 469 -19.66 -15.57 16.84
N GLU A 470 -19.34 -15.41 15.56
CA GLU A 470 -18.87 -16.49 14.68
C GLU A 470 -17.46 -16.17 14.20
N SER A 471 -16.55 -17.14 14.27
CA SER A 471 -15.24 -17.07 13.64
C SER A 471 -14.96 -18.40 12.96
N VAL A 472 -14.56 -18.35 11.68
CA VAL A 472 -14.11 -19.52 10.91
C VAL A 472 -12.70 -19.27 10.40
N ARG A 473 -11.96 -20.33 10.11
CA ARG A 473 -10.60 -20.18 9.57
C ARG A 473 -10.65 -19.61 8.15
N PRO A 474 -9.59 -18.93 7.67
CA PRO A 474 -9.55 -18.33 6.35
C PRO A 474 -9.84 -19.33 5.20
N GLU A 475 -9.31 -20.54 5.29
CA GLU A 475 -9.58 -21.64 4.35
C GLU A 475 -11.06 -22.05 4.31
N ASP A 476 -11.78 -21.80 5.40
CA ASP A 476 -13.18 -22.18 5.59
C ASP A 476 -14.15 -21.00 5.36
N LEU A 477 -13.72 -19.92 4.67
CA LEU A 477 -14.54 -18.73 4.38
C LEU A 477 -15.94 -19.07 3.82
N LEU A 478 -16.05 -20.14 3.02
CA LEU A 478 -17.32 -20.61 2.45
C LEU A 478 -18.35 -21.02 3.50
N ARG A 479 -17.95 -21.29 4.75
CA ARG A 479 -18.89 -21.57 5.84
C ARG A 479 -19.77 -20.37 6.21
N TYR A 480 -19.37 -19.15 5.81
CA TYR A 480 -20.23 -17.98 5.92
C TYR A 480 -21.24 -17.87 4.77
N LYS A 481 -21.09 -18.62 3.67
CA LYS A 481 -22.04 -18.60 2.56
C LYS A 481 -23.36 -19.24 3.01
N ILE A 482 -24.46 -18.53 2.83
CA ILE A 482 -25.79 -19.05 3.10
C ILE A 482 -26.12 -20.09 2.02
N GLU A 483 -26.50 -21.29 2.46
CA GLU A 483 -26.85 -22.41 1.59
C GLU A 483 -27.89 -22.01 0.53
N GLY A 484 -27.67 -22.43 -0.71
CA GLY A 484 -28.56 -22.12 -1.84
C GLY A 484 -28.50 -20.67 -2.35
N THR A 485 -27.61 -19.82 -1.83
CA THR A 485 -27.48 -18.43 -2.25
C THR A 485 -26.02 -18.04 -2.50
N GLU A 486 -25.79 -16.89 -3.14
CA GLU A 486 -24.46 -16.28 -3.30
C GLU A 486 -24.08 -15.33 -2.16
N VAL A 487 -24.87 -15.27 -1.09
CA VAL A 487 -24.69 -14.30 0.00
C VAL A 487 -23.89 -14.90 1.14
N PHE A 488 -22.89 -14.15 1.60
CA PHE A 488 -22.13 -14.42 2.82
C PHE A 488 -22.78 -13.72 4.00
N ARG A 489 -22.83 -14.41 5.13
CA ARG A 489 -23.38 -13.92 6.38
C ARG A 489 -22.46 -14.22 7.55
N ARG A 490 -22.25 -13.22 8.41
CA ARG A 490 -21.60 -13.40 9.71
C ARG A 490 -22.43 -12.76 10.80
N ARG A 491 -22.58 -13.45 11.93
CA ARG A 491 -23.31 -12.96 13.11
C ARG A 491 -22.40 -12.22 14.08
N PHE A 492 -22.99 -11.21 14.71
CA PHE A 492 -22.38 -10.37 15.73
C PHE A 492 -23.33 -10.25 16.93
N THR A 493 -22.82 -9.78 18.08
CA THR A 493 -23.62 -9.61 19.29
C THR A 493 -24.81 -8.66 19.09
N GLY A 494 -24.66 -7.65 18.24
CA GLY A 494 -25.68 -6.64 17.96
C GLY A 494 -26.44 -6.83 16.64
N GLY A 495 -26.14 -7.86 15.83
CA GLY A 495 -26.79 -8.04 14.54
C GLY A 495 -26.11 -9.01 13.58
N GLN A 496 -26.34 -8.82 12.29
CA GLN A 496 -25.81 -9.65 11.22
C GLN A 496 -25.38 -8.79 10.04
N VAL A 497 -24.30 -9.22 9.38
CA VAL A 497 -23.81 -8.64 8.13
C VAL A 497 -24.09 -9.60 6.98
N PHE A 498 -24.53 -9.06 5.84
CA PHE A 498 -24.81 -9.79 4.61
C PHE A 498 -24.05 -9.16 3.45
N VAL A 499 -23.36 -9.98 2.66
CA VAL A 499 -22.46 -9.53 1.59
C VAL A 499 -22.69 -10.38 0.36
N ASN A 500 -23.04 -9.77 -0.77
CA ASN A 500 -23.13 -10.43 -2.06
C ASN A 500 -21.93 -10.04 -2.93
N PRO A 501 -20.87 -10.87 -3.00
CA PRO A 501 -19.67 -10.58 -3.81
C PRO A 501 -19.81 -10.88 -5.30
N THR A 502 -20.96 -11.40 -5.74
CA THR A 502 -21.13 -11.87 -7.12
C THR A 502 -21.68 -10.79 -8.05
N ASP A 503 -21.72 -11.11 -9.34
CA ASP A 503 -22.28 -10.29 -10.40
C ASP A 503 -23.82 -10.47 -10.55
N LYS A 504 -24.45 -11.29 -9.71
CA LYS A 504 -25.90 -11.57 -9.75
C LYS A 504 -26.59 -11.10 -8.48
N PRO A 505 -27.83 -10.60 -8.57
CA PRO A 505 -28.62 -10.31 -7.39
C PRO A 505 -28.96 -11.61 -6.63
N ALA A 506 -29.14 -11.51 -5.32
CA ALA A 506 -29.51 -12.65 -4.48
C ALA A 506 -30.55 -12.24 -3.44
N ARG A 507 -31.54 -13.11 -3.21
CA ARG A 507 -32.54 -12.96 -2.16
C ARG A 507 -32.19 -13.85 -0.97
N VAL A 508 -32.35 -13.31 0.23
CA VAL A 508 -32.17 -14.04 1.49
C VAL A 508 -33.41 -13.83 2.35
N ASP A 509 -34.03 -14.92 2.78
CA ASP A 509 -35.07 -14.90 3.80
C ASP A 509 -34.42 -15.07 5.18
N LEU A 510 -34.85 -14.26 6.14
CA LEU A 510 -34.27 -14.20 7.47
C LEU A 510 -35.04 -15.13 8.42
N ALA A 511 -34.30 -15.93 9.20
CA ALA A 511 -34.88 -16.82 10.20
C ALA A 511 -35.68 -16.07 11.28
N ALA A 512 -35.30 -14.82 11.57
CA ALA A 512 -36.01 -13.91 12.45
C ALA A 512 -35.94 -12.48 11.90
N PRO A 513 -36.93 -11.61 12.19
CA PRO A 513 -36.88 -10.25 11.71
C PRO A 513 -35.77 -9.45 12.38
N LEU A 514 -34.94 -8.78 11.57
CA LEU A 514 -33.90 -7.86 12.02
C LEU A 514 -34.31 -6.41 11.72
N ARG A 515 -33.60 -5.44 12.27
CA ARG A 515 -33.86 -4.01 12.04
C ARG A 515 -32.83 -3.42 11.08
N ASP A 516 -33.31 -2.70 10.07
CA ASP A 516 -32.45 -1.87 9.24
C ASP A 516 -32.09 -0.58 10.00
N PRO A 517 -30.83 -0.34 10.38
CA PRO A 517 -30.46 0.86 11.13
C PRO A 517 -30.59 2.15 10.32
N HIS A 518 -30.63 2.07 8.99
CA HIS A 518 -30.78 3.25 8.13
C HIS A 518 -32.25 3.72 8.08
N SER A 519 -33.19 2.80 7.84
CA SER A 519 -34.62 3.11 7.68
C SER A 519 -35.44 2.90 8.96
N GLY A 520 -34.90 2.20 9.96
CA GLY A 520 -35.62 1.75 11.15
C GLY A 520 -36.57 0.57 10.90
N ALA A 521 -36.72 0.11 9.65
CA ALA A 521 -37.69 -0.90 9.27
C ALA A 521 -37.35 -2.31 9.80
N SER A 522 -38.39 -3.08 10.14
CA SER A 522 -38.23 -4.52 10.42
C SER A 522 -38.13 -5.28 9.09
N VAL A 523 -37.00 -5.94 8.87
CA VAL A 523 -36.68 -6.71 7.67
C VAL A 523 -36.87 -8.19 7.95
N ARG A 524 -37.64 -8.89 7.10
CA ARG A 524 -37.80 -10.37 7.13
C ARG A 524 -37.14 -11.09 5.96
N SER A 525 -36.88 -10.35 4.89
CA SER A 525 -36.16 -10.81 3.72
C SER A 525 -35.44 -9.62 3.10
N LEU A 526 -34.30 -9.85 2.47
CA LEU A 526 -33.60 -8.82 1.71
C LEU A 526 -33.21 -9.32 0.32
N THR A 527 -33.13 -8.39 -0.63
CA THR A 527 -32.54 -8.62 -1.94
C THR A 527 -31.27 -7.77 -2.02
N LEU A 528 -30.13 -8.42 -2.23
CA LEU A 528 -28.86 -7.76 -2.46
C LEU A 528 -28.60 -7.69 -3.96
N ALA A 529 -28.29 -6.49 -4.45
CA ALA A 529 -27.75 -6.30 -5.79
C ALA A 529 -26.36 -6.96 -5.91
N PRO A 530 -25.85 -7.14 -7.14
CA PRO A 530 -24.46 -7.53 -7.37
C PRO A 530 -23.47 -6.61 -6.62
N GLN A 531 -22.48 -7.21 -5.95
CA GLN A 531 -21.43 -6.48 -5.22
C GLN A 531 -22.03 -5.40 -4.30
N SER A 532 -22.91 -5.85 -3.40
CA SER A 532 -23.60 -5.01 -2.43
C SER A 532 -23.72 -5.73 -1.09
N ALA A 533 -24.01 -4.96 -0.04
CA ALA A 533 -24.09 -5.48 1.30
C ALA A 533 -25.21 -4.82 2.11
N LYS A 534 -25.55 -5.44 3.23
CA LYS A 534 -26.45 -4.90 4.24
C LYS A 534 -25.96 -5.27 5.62
N ILE A 535 -26.05 -4.32 6.55
CA ILE A 535 -25.88 -4.56 7.99
C ILE A 535 -27.26 -4.41 8.61
N LEU A 536 -27.71 -5.43 9.34
CA LEU A 536 -28.99 -5.44 10.04
C LEU A 536 -28.75 -5.69 11.52
N LEU A 537 -29.44 -4.96 12.38
CA LEU A 537 -29.27 -5.05 13.83
C LEU A 537 -30.33 -5.95 14.47
N ASN A 538 -30.00 -6.50 15.63
CA ASN A 538 -30.97 -7.14 16.49
C ASN A 538 -32.04 -6.11 16.92
N ARG A 539 -33.23 -6.60 17.24
CA ARG A 539 -34.40 -5.75 17.55
C ARG A 539 -34.19 -4.87 18.77
#